data_AF-A0A6C0DYC1-F1
#
_entry.id   AF-A0A6C0DYC1-F1
#
_cell.length_a   1.000
_cell.length_b   1.000
_cell.length_c   1.000
_cell.angle_alpha   90.00
_cell.angle_beta   90.00
_cell.angle_gamma   90.00
#
_symmetry.space_group_name_H-M   'P 1'
#
loop_
_entity.id
_entity.type
_entity.pdbx_description
1 polymer ?
#
loop_
_entity_poly.entity_id
_entity_poly.type
_entity_poly.pdbx_seq_one_letter_code
_entity_poly.pdbx_strand_id
1 'polypeptide(L)'
;MKDFIQRLPLDIVVKIIPYTYEIQDKDVLNDIVNYSETKHTLFNLYHRYWIIEMQEEAPQDKNWLSNDLIARANNYKATMYGLDDTFYNIFKRNIFLKTKAQIDKYFNTLGKKKVDAEINVYLGLFTPNERNETIHHFLRNH
;
A
#
# COMPACT_ATOMS: atom_id res chain seq x y z
N MET A 1 25.06 11.47 -1.92
CA MET A 1 24.48 11.63 -3.27
C MET A 1 25.39 11.05 -4.36
N LYS A 2 26.68 11.41 -4.42
CA LYS A 2 27.66 10.81 -5.36
C LYS A 2 27.70 9.28 -5.30
N ASP A 3 27.69 8.69 -4.09
CA ASP A 3 27.81 7.23 -3.92
C ASP A 3 26.62 6.40 -4.43
N PHE A 4 25.41 6.97 -4.51
CA PHE A 4 24.23 6.23 -5.01
C PHE A 4 24.11 6.31 -6.52
N ILE A 5 24.32 7.50 -7.11
CA ILE A 5 24.31 7.70 -8.56
C ILE A 5 25.41 6.86 -9.24
N GLN A 6 26.59 6.77 -8.63
CA GLN A 6 27.71 6.00 -9.15
C GLN A 6 27.50 4.48 -9.14
N ARG A 7 26.55 3.98 -8.33
CA ARG A 7 26.18 2.55 -8.29
C ARG A 7 25.13 2.18 -9.34
N LEU A 8 24.47 3.17 -9.94
CA LEU A 8 23.46 2.94 -10.95
C LEU A 8 24.11 2.75 -12.33
N PRO A 9 23.56 1.86 -13.18
CA PRO A 9 23.94 1.78 -14.57
C PRO A 9 23.85 3.14 -15.27
N LEU A 10 24.79 3.44 -16.17
CA LEU A 10 24.92 4.76 -16.81
C LEU A 10 23.63 5.18 -17.55
N ASP A 11 22.95 4.24 -18.18
CA ASP A 11 21.66 4.45 -18.86
C ASP A 11 20.54 4.87 -17.89
N ILE A 12 20.57 4.39 -16.65
CA ILE A 12 19.66 4.83 -15.59
C ILE A 12 20.04 6.23 -15.11
N VAL A 13 21.33 6.49 -14.92
CA VAL A 13 21.85 7.83 -14.54
C VAL A 13 21.41 8.89 -15.56
N VAL A 14 21.59 8.62 -16.86
CA VAL A 14 21.18 9.54 -17.93
C VAL A 14 19.69 9.82 -17.92
N LYS A 15 18.85 8.83 -17.55
CA LYS A 15 17.40 9.03 -17.39
C LYS A 15 17.04 9.86 -16.16
N ILE A 16 17.82 9.77 -15.08
CA ILE A 16 17.54 10.47 -13.81
C ILE A 16 17.99 11.93 -13.86
N ILE A 17 19.16 12.22 -14.47
CA ILE A 17 19.78 13.56 -14.49
C ILE A 17 18.79 14.68 -14.86
N PRO A 18 17.97 14.58 -15.93
CA PRO A 18 17.02 15.63 -16.29
C PRO A 18 16.08 16.02 -15.14
N TYR A 19 15.64 15.03 -14.35
CA TYR A 19 14.72 15.24 -13.23
C TYR A 19 15.41 15.77 -11.97
N THR A 20 16.74 15.83 -11.93
CA THR A 20 17.48 16.42 -10.80
C THR A 20 17.57 17.95 -10.88
N TYR A 21 17.30 18.53 -12.05
CA TYR A 21 17.28 19.98 -12.25
C TYR A 21 15.92 20.61 -11.91
N GLU A 22 14.87 19.80 -11.74
CA GLU A 22 13.55 20.23 -11.30
C GLU A 22 13.34 19.81 -9.84
N ILE A 23 13.01 20.78 -8.99
CA ILE A 23 12.69 20.49 -7.58
C ILE A 23 11.38 19.69 -7.57
N GLN A 24 11.49 18.42 -7.16
CA GLN A 24 10.33 17.58 -6.93
C GLN A 24 9.54 18.10 -5.73
N ASP A 25 8.23 17.96 -5.78
CA ASP A 25 7.35 18.32 -4.67
C ASP A 25 7.75 17.52 -3.42
N LYS A 26 8.03 18.23 -2.32
CA LYS A 26 8.45 17.61 -1.05
C LYS A 26 7.38 16.69 -0.48
N ASP A 27 6.11 17.02 -0.67
CA ASP A 27 5.00 16.23 -0.16
C ASP A 27 4.91 14.90 -0.91
N VAL A 28 5.15 14.91 -2.23
CA VAL A 28 5.22 13.69 -3.05
C VAL A 28 6.42 12.82 -2.65
N LEU A 29 7.60 13.42 -2.44
CA LEU A 29 8.78 12.68 -1.99
C LEU A 29 8.54 12.04 -0.61
N ASN A 30 7.97 12.79 0.33
CA ASN A 30 7.64 12.30 1.66
C ASN A 30 6.60 11.18 1.60
N ASP A 31 5.61 11.27 0.70
CA ASP A 31 4.61 10.21 0.51
C ASP A 31 5.24 8.92 -0.02
N ILE A 32 6.17 9.00 -0.98
CA ILE A 32 6.90 7.83 -1.50
C ILE A 32 7.74 7.16 -0.42
N VAL A 33 8.46 7.95 0.39
CA VAL A 33 9.24 7.44 1.53
C VAL A 33 8.31 6.76 2.53
N ASN A 34 7.24 7.43 2.94
CA ASN A 34 6.27 6.89 3.89
C ASN A 34 5.63 5.59 3.37
N TYR A 35 5.30 5.50 2.07
CA TYR A 35 4.79 4.28 1.45
C TYR A 35 5.77 3.11 1.62
N SER A 36 7.04 3.32 1.26
CA SER A 36 8.07 2.28 1.32
C SER A 36 8.32 1.82 2.75
N GLU A 37 8.44 2.76 3.69
CA GLU A 37 8.67 2.46 5.11
C GLU A 37 7.48 1.76 5.76
N THR A 38 6.25 2.23 5.49
CA THR A 38 5.02 1.62 5.99
C THR A 38 4.91 0.18 5.51
N LYS A 39 5.12 -0.05 4.20
CA LYS A 39 5.05 -1.40 3.63
C LYS A 39 6.05 -2.34 4.30
N HIS A 40 7.30 -1.92 4.47
CA HIS A 40 8.32 -2.72 5.13
C HIS A 40 7.94 -3.01 6.60
N THR A 41 7.46 -1.99 7.31
CA THR A 41 7.04 -2.10 8.71
C THR A 41 5.89 -3.10 8.86
N LEU A 42 4.83 -2.96 8.06
CA LEU A 42 3.68 -3.87 8.12
C LEU A 42 4.07 -5.30 7.76
N PHE A 43 4.91 -5.51 6.74
CA PHE A 43 5.39 -6.85 6.40
C PHE A 43 6.14 -7.49 7.58
N ASN A 44 7.02 -6.76 8.24
CA ASN A 44 7.76 -7.28 9.40
C ASN A 44 6.83 -7.55 10.59
N LEU A 45 5.88 -6.66 10.86
CA LEU A 45 4.93 -6.80 11.97
C LEU A 45 4.03 -8.04 11.79
N TYR A 46 3.41 -8.17 10.62
CA TYR A 46 2.52 -9.30 10.33
C TYR A 46 3.30 -10.60 10.23
N HIS A 47 4.50 -10.60 9.64
CA HIS A 47 5.34 -11.79 9.60
C HIS A 47 5.73 -12.26 11.01
N ARG A 48 6.18 -11.33 11.86
CA ARG A 48 6.55 -11.66 13.24
C ARG A 48 5.36 -12.25 14.01
N TYR A 49 4.21 -11.62 13.94
CA TYR A 49 3.05 -12.09 14.68
C TYR A 49 2.48 -13.39 14.10
N TRP A 50 2.11 -13.42 12.82
CA TRP A 50 1.38 -14.55 12.24
C TRP A 50 2.27 -15.76 11.94
N ILE A 51 3.49 -15.56 11.43
CA ILE A 51 4.38 -16.68 11.07
C ILE A 51 5.21 -17.13 12.27
N ILE A 52 5.80 -16.20 13.03
CA ILE A 52 6.73 -16.56 14.11
C ILE A 52 5.97 -16.89 15.41
N GLU A 53 5.07 -16.01 15.85
CA GLU A 53 4.38 -16.18 17.15
C GLU A 53 3.18 -17.13 17.05
N MET A 54 2.34 -16.99 16.02
CA MET A 54 1.14 -17.83 15.81
C MET A 54 1.41 -19.11 15.00
N GLN A 55 2.62 -19.27 14.46
CA GLN A 55 3.05 -20.45 13.68
C GLN A 55 2.15 -20.76 12.48
N GLU A 56 1.57 -19.74 11.84
CA GLU A 56 0.82 -19.93 10.60
C GLU A 56 1.75 -20.18 9.40
N GLU A 57 1.21 -20.80 8.35
CA GLU A 57 1.94 -21.05 7.12
C GLU A 57 2.06 -19.79 6.26
N ALA A 58 3.20 -19.59 5.60
CA ALA A 58 3.32 -18.53 4.61
C ALA A 58 2.42 -18.83 3.39
N PRO A 59 1.73 -17.83 2.79
CA PRO A 59 1.83 -16.39 3.04
C PRO A 59 0.63 -15.85 3.86
N GLN A 60 0.20 -16.52 4.93
CA GLN A 60 -0.98 -16.08 5.70
C GLN A 60 -0.80 -14.72 6.36
N ASP A 61 0.41 -14.37 6.80
CA ASP A 61 0.78 -13.02 7.25
C ASP A 61 0.35 -11.93 6.25
N LYS A 62 0.56 -12.16 4.96
CA LYS A 62 0.16 -11.23 3.89
C LYS A 62 -1.34 -11.26 3.64
N ASN A 63 -1.99 -12.42 3.75
CA ASN A 63 -3.44 -12.51 3.60
C ASN A 63 -4.16 -11.73 4.71
N TRP A 64 -3.71 -11.88 5.96
CA TRP A 64 -4.19 -11.10 7.09
C TRP A 64 -3.98 -9.60 6.89
N LEU A 65 -2.79 -9.20 6.42
CA LEU A 65 -2.54 -7.80 6.10
C LEU A 65 -3.46 -7.27 5.00
N SER A 66 -3.65 -8.01 3.90
CA SER A 66 -4.57 -7.61 2.82
C SER A 66 -6.00 -7.44 3.36
N ASN A 67 -6.46 -8.38 4.18
CA ASN A 67 -7.79 -8.32 4.79
C ASN A 67 -7.97 -7.09 5.69
N ASP A 68 -6.98 -6.77 6.52
CA ASP A 68 -7.04 -5.60 7.41
C ASP A 68 -6.99 -4.27 6.63
N LEU A 69 -6.23 -4.23 5.52
CA LEU A 69 -6.22 -3.08 4.61
C LEU A 69 -7.58 -2.90 3.93
N ILE A 70 -8.21 -3.99 3.48
CA ILE A 70 -9.56 -3.97 2.91
C ILE A 70 -10.56 -3.48 3.97
N ALA A 71 -10.48 -4.01 5.19
CA ALA A 71 -11.31 -3.60 6.30
C ALA A 71 -11.13 -2.09 6.58
N ARG A 72 -9.90 -1.60 6.70
CA ARG A 72 -9.62 -0.17 6.89
C ARG A 72 -10.19 0.69 5.76
N ALA A 73 -10.07 0.25 4.51
CA ALA A 73 -10.64 0.96 3.35
C ALA A 73 -12.17 0.97 3.38
N ASN A 74 -12.79 -0.08 3.91
CA ASN A 74 -14.23 -0.25 4.02
C ASN A 74 -14.80 0.20 5.38
N ASN A 75 -14.10 1.08 6.11
CA ASN A 75 -14.51 1.56 7.43
C ASN A 75 -14.84 0.42 8.42
N TYR A 76 -14.03 -0.64 8.39
CA TYR A 76 -14.14 -1.88 9.15
C TYR A 76 -15.47 -2.62 9.00
N LYS A 77 -16.24 -2.35 7.93
CA LYS A 77 -17.41 -3.14 7.55
C LYS A 77 -16.98 -4.36 6.75
N ALA A 78 -17.50 -5.52 7.09
CA ALA A 78 -17.25 -6.73 6.30
C ALA A 78 -17.79 -6.56 4.87
N THR A 79 -16.98 -6.93 3.87
CA THR A 79 -17.32 -6.76 2.45
C THR A 79 -18.57 -7.53 2.02
N MET A 80 -18.96 -8.56 2.77
CA MET A 80 -20.23 -9.29 2.55
C MET A 80 -21.48 -8.40 2.71
N TYR A 81 -21.38 -7.29 3.44
CA TYR A 81 -22.45 -6.30 3.60
C TYR A 81 -22.35 -5.16 2.59
N GLY A 82 -21.43 -5.27 1.62
CA GLY A 82 -21.18 -4.27 0.59
C GLY A 82 -20.01 -3.34 0.90
N LEU A 83 -19.73 -2.47 -0.07
CA LEU A 83 -18.66 -1.48 -0.01
C LEU A 83 -19.25 -0.11 0.39
N ASP A 84 -18.61 0.51 1.37
CA ASP A 84 -18.95 1.83 1.90
C ASP A 84 -18.50 2.95 0.97
N ASP A 85 -19.11 4.13 1.07
CA ASP A 85 -18.69 5.31 0.28
C ASP A 85 -17.23 5.70 0.57
N THR A 86 -16.72 5.43 1.78
CA THR A 86 -15.30 5.59 2.13
C THR A 86 -14.39 4.77 1.22
N PHE A 87 -14.76 3.52 0.95
CA PHE A 87 -14.01 2.63 0.07
C PHE A 87 -13.94 3.21 -1.35
N TYR A 88 -15.09 3.64 -1.89
CA TYR A 88 -15.14 4.26 -3.21
C TYR A 88 -14.35 5.57 -3.28
N ASN A 89 -14.37 6.38 -2.22
CA ASN A 89 -13.63 7.63 -2.16
C ASN A 89 -12.11 7.40 -2.14
N ILE A 90 -11.64 6.35 -1.46
CA ILE A 90 -10.23 5.94 -1.50
C ILE A 90 -9.84 5.50 -2.91
N PHE A 91 -10.63 4.65 -3.56
CA PHE A 91 -10.30 4.18 -4.92
C PHE A 91 -10.37 5.27 -5.99
N LYS A 92 -11.20 6.31 -5.80
CA LYS A 92 -11.24 7.49 -6.70
C LYS A 92 -9.97 8.33 -6.69
N ARG A 93 -9.06 8.13 -5.74
CA ARG A 93 -7.71 8.73 -5.78
C ARG A 93 -6.91 8.22 -6.98
N ASN A 94 -7.23 7.02 -7.48
CA ASN A 94 -6.74 6.56 -8.77
C ASN A 94 -7.41 7.35 -9.91
N ILE A 95 -6.61 8.07 -10.69
CA ILE A 95 -7.12 8.92 -11.78
C ILE A 95 -7.88 8.14 -12.87
N PHE A 96 -7.70 6.82 -12.98
CA PHE A 96 -8.37 5.97 -13.96
C PHE A 96 -9.70 5.38 -13.46
N LEU A 97 -10.03 5.54 -12.17
CA LEU A 97 -11.24 4.98 -11.57
C LEU A 97 -12.18 6.12 -11.13
N LYS A 98 -13.25 6.36 -11.89
CA LYS A 98 -14.18 7.47 -11.63
C LYS A 98 -15.55 7.03 -11.15
N THR A 99 -16.04 5.90 -11.63
CA THR A 99 -17.38 5.40 -11.30
C THR A 99 -17.32 4.22 -10.33
N LYS A 100 -18.38 4.01 -9.53
CA LYS A 100 -18.50 2.84 -8.65
C LYS A 100 -18.35 1.53 -9.43
N ALA A 101 -19.00 1.42 -10.60
CA ALA A 101 -18.89 0.24 -11.46
C ALA A 101 -17.45 -0.05 -11.96
N GLN A 102 -16.66 0.99 -12.27
CA GLN A 102 -15.23 0.81 -12.60
C GLN A 102 -14.45 0.30 -11.41
N ILE A 103 -14.73 0.85 -10.22
CA ILE A 103 -14.08 0.45 -8.97
C ILE A 103 -14.46 -0.99 -8.60
N ASP A 104 -15.73 -1.37 -8.69
CA ASP A 104 -16.20 -2.73 -8.41
C ASP A 104 -15.53 -3.73 -9.35
N LYS A 105 -15.46 -3.42 -10.65
CA LYS A 105 -14.76 -4.25 -11.63
C LYS A 105 -13.27 -4.37 -11.31
N TYR A 106 -12.63 -3.26 -10.95
CA TYR A 106 -11.21 -3.25 -10.60
C TYR A 106 -10.93 -4.05 -9.32
N PHE A 107 -11.72 -3.84 -8.27
CA PHE A 107 -11.64 -4.57 -7.01
C PHE A 107 -11.81 -6.08 -7.21
N ASN A 108 -12.82 -6.50 -7.97
CA ASN A 108 -13.02 -7.93 -8.31
C ASN A 108 -11.87 -8.53 -9.13
N THR A 109 -11.14 -7.70 -9.88
CA THR A 109 -9.95 -8.14 -10.64
C THR A 109 -8.72 -8.16 -9.76
N LEU A 110 -8.61 -7.22 -8.82
CA LEU A 110 -7.54 -7.10 -7.86
C LEU A 110 -7.51 -8.31 -6.94
N GLY A 111 -8.68 -8.74 -6.42
CA GLY A 111 -8.87 -9.94 -5.59
C GLY A 111 -8.45 -11.28 -6.21
N LYS A 112 -8.07 -11.29 -7.49
CA LYS A 112 -7.57 -12.47 -8.22
C LYS A 112 -6.06 -12.42 -8.44
N LYS A 113 -5.39 -11.34 -8.01
CA LYS A 113 -3.95 -11.17 -8.15
C LYS A 113 -3.24 -11.78 -6.95
N LYS A 114 -1.91 -11.78 -6.99
CA LYS A 114 -1.11 -12.15 -5.81
C LYS A 114 -1.37 -11.13 -4.71
N VAL A 115 -1.46 -11.59 -3.47
CA VAL A 115 -1.71 -10.76 -2.29
C VAL A 115 -0.76 -9.56 -2.17
N ASP A 116 0.51 -9.72 -2.57
CA ASP A 116 1.49 -8.62 -2.62
C ASP A 116 1.03 -7.46 -3.52
N ALA A 117 0.39 -7.76 -4.65
CA ALA A 117 -0.10 -6.75 -5.58
C ALA A 117 -1.32 -6.01 -4.99
N GLU A 118 -2.18 -6.72 -4.26
CA GLU A 118 -3.32 -6.11 -3.55
C GLU A 118 -2.83 -5.14 -2.50
N ILE A 119 -1.93 -5.59 -1.62
CA ILE A 119 -1.33 -4.75 -0.56
C ILE A 119 -0.67 -3.51 -1.16
N ASN A 120 0.09 -3.66 -2.25
CA ASN A 120 0.72 -2.52 -2.91
C ASN A 120 -0.28 -1.48 -3.39
N VAL A 121 -1.43 -1.92 -3.93
CA VAL A 121 -2.48 -1.03 -4.40
C VAL A 121 -3.15 -0.32 -3.23
N TYR A 122 -3.53 -1.04 -2.17
CA TYR A 122 -4.15 -0.42 -1.00
C TYR A 122 -3.25 0.61 -0.34
N LEU A 123 -2.00 0.24 -0.04
CA LEU A 123 -1.04 1.17 0.54
C LEU A 123 -0.76 2.35 -0.40
N GLY A 124 -0.76 2.14 -1.72
CA GLY A 124 -0.54 3.21 -2.69
C GLY A 124 -1.72 4.18 -2.80
N LEU A 125 -2.94 3.73 -2.47
CA LEU A 125 -4.12 4.58 -2.42
C LEU A 125 -4.28 5.32 -1.09
N PHE A 126 -3.72 4.78 -0.01
CA PHE A 126 -3.76 5.41 1.31
C PHE A 126 -2.87 6.64 1.38
N THR A 127 -3.34 7.65 2.08
CA THR A 127 -2.54 8.80 2.52
C THR A 127 -1.57 8.38 3.62
N PRO A 128 -0.53 9.17 3.90
CA PRO A 128 0.39 8.89 5.01
C PRO A 128 -0.30 8.66 6.35
N ASN A 129 -1.36 9.42 6.65
CA ASN A 129 -2.12 9.26 7.89
C ASN A 129 -2.84 7.92 7.96
N GLU A 130 -3.51 7.50 6.88
CA GLU A 130 -4.23 6.21 6.85
C GLU A 130 -3.27 5.01 6.92
N ARG A 131 -2.06 5.15 6.33
CA ARG A 131 -0.98 4.17 6.48
C ARG A 131 -0.50 4.05 7.92
N ASN A 132 -0.24 5.18 8.59
CA ASN A 132 0.17 5.22 9.98
C ASN A 132 -0.92 4.65 10.92
N GLU A 133 -2.19 4.99 10.66
CA GLU A 133 -3.32 4.42 11.39
C GLU A 133 -3.42 2.90 11.25
N THR A 134 -3.07 2.35 10.09
CA THR A 134 -3.03 0.89 9.88
C THR A 134 -1.98 0.24 10.78
N ILE A 135 -0.78 0.83 10.88
CA ILE A 135 0.27 0.36 11.80
C ILE A 135 -0.22 0.42 13.25
N HIS A 136 -0.80 1.55 13.66
CA HIS A 136 -1.32 1.73 15.01
C HIS A 136 -2.48 0.80 15.34
N HIS A 137 -3.35 0.51 14.37
CA HIS A 137 -4.44 -0.44 14.54
C HIS A 137 -3.89 -1.84 14.82
N PHE A 138 -2.90 -2.29 14.04
CA PHE A 138 -2.27 -3.59 14.26
C PHE A 138 -1.67 -3.69 15.67
N LEU A 139 -0.85 -2.71 16.07
CA LEU A 139 -0.17 -2.67 17.38
C LEU A 139 -1.12 -2.57 18.60
N ARG A 140 -2.38 -2.22 18.40
CA ARG A 140 -3.39 -2.14 19.48
C ARG A 140 -4.15 -3.44 19.67
N ASN A 141 -4.24 -4.25 18.62
CA ASN A 141 -5.06 -5.46 18.59
C ASN A 141 -4.23 -6.75 18.71
N HIS A 142 -2.91 -6.64 18.66
CA HIS A 142 -1.92 -7.72 18.75
C HIS A 142 -0.75 -7.23 19.60
#